data_AF-A0A5C6P937-F1
#
_entry.id   AF-A0A5C6P937-F1
#
_cell.length_a   1.000
_cell.length_b   1.000
_cell.length_c   1.000
_cell.angle_alpha   90.00
_cell.angle_beta   90.00
_cell.angle_gamma   90.00
#
_symmetry.space_group_name_H-M   'P 1'
#
loop_
_entity.id
_entity.type
_entity.pdbx_description
1 polymer ?
#
loop_
_entity_poly.entity_id
_entity_poly.type
_entity_poly.pdbx_seq_one_letter_code
_entity_poly.pdbx_strand_id
1 'polypeptide(L)'
;MAVSRLSFSNINALGPMVRVGTLPMRLLALDYGADVVYCEELIDIKMAQCHRVVNEVLETVDFVAPDERVMFRTCEREKNKVVFQMGTADPDRAVTVAQLVERDVAAIDVNMGCPKEYSTKGGMGAALLADPDKIEAILGKLVTGVSIPVTCKIRILPSLEDTISLVQRIEKTGVAAIAVHGRFKEERPRHPVHCDYIRTIARSVSIPVIANGGSLDLVKTNSDIEDFRVATGTSSVMLARAAMWNVSIFSKRGPFPVEKVMEEYLKYAIRYENHAFNTKYCLCQMLRDKVESPLGKQVQTAKSTAEISEAYGILGFYQQTQEWIQSRRNAQQNISQLDEPIMEGDVITMAVKFERGNYVPPITPKMLLLEWTHREKLEQPQYETKQRPQDRAFQSVVTVAQKKYRSSLWSVHTL
;
A
#
# COMPACT_ATOMS: atom_id res chain seq x y z
N MET A 1 -8.09 19.94 -17.96
CA MET A 1 -8.40 18.71 -18.73
C MET A 1 -9.07 17.74 -17.80
N ALA A 2 -10.21 17.16 -18.17
CA ALA A 2 -10.84 16.12 -17.36
C ALA A 2 -9.88 14.93 -17.27
N VAL A 3 -9.50 14.51 -16.06
CA VAL A 3 -8.70 13.30 -15.84
C VAL A 3 -9.49 12.14 -16.44
N SER A 4 -8.95 11.48 -17.47
CA SER A 4 -9.62 10.32 -18.08
C SER A 4 -9.70 9.22 -17.03
N ARG A 5 -10.92 8.80 -16.68
CA ARG A 5 -11.14 7.66 -15.78
C ARG A 5 -10.42 6.42 -16.30
N LEU A 6 -9.86 5.62 -15.40
CA LEU A 6 -9.17 4.38 -15.75
C LEU A 6 -10.11 3.43 -16.50
N SER A 7 -9.68 2.93 -17.66
CA SER A 7 -10.39 1.89 -18.42
C SER A 7 -9.84 0.51 -18.05
N PHE A 8 -10.75 -0.46 -17.88
CA PHE A 8 -10.40 -1.84 -17.56
C PHE A 8 -10.52 -2.79 -18.77
N SER A 9 -10.70 -2.26 -19.98
CA SER A 9 -10.68 -3.03 -21.23
C SER A 9 -9.29 -3.06 -21.85
N ASN A 10 -8.89 -4.19 -22.43
CA ASN A 10 -7.61 -4.37 -23.13
C ASN A 10 -6.36 -4.16 -22.24
N ILE A 11 -6.46 -4.46 -20.94
CA ILE A 11 -5.35 -4.25 -19.99
C ILE A 11 -4.62 -5.54 -19.62
N ASN A 12 -3.35 -5.39 -19.27
CA ASN A 12 -2.54 -6.35 -18.53
C ASN A 12 -2.31 -5.82 -17.12
N ALA A 13 -2.92 -6.46 -16.13
CA ALA A 13 -2.88 -6.02 -14.74
C ALA A 13 -1.93 -6.87 -13.89
N LEU A 14 -1.15 -6.21 -13.03
CA LEU A 14 -0.55 -6.85 -11.86
C LEU A 14 -1.67 -7.12 -10.83
N GLY A 15 -1.84 -8.38 -10.45
CA GLY A 15 -2.85 -8.78 -9.47
C GLY A 15 -2.47 -8.46 -8.03
N PRO A 16 -3.47 -8.30 -7.14
CA PRO A 16 -3.25 -7.99 -5.73
C PRO A 16 -2.63 -9.19 -5.01
N MET A 17 -1.54 -8.95 -4.29
CA MET A 17 -0.78 -10.00 -3.61
C MET A 17 -0.24 -9.49 -2.28
N VAL A 18 -0.76 -10.02 -1.18
CA VAL A 18 -0.30 -9.69 0.18
C VAL A 18 1.21 -9.85 0.30
N ARG A 19 1.89 -8.83 0.85
CA ARG A 19 3.34 -8.59 0.91
C ARG A 19 4.02 -8.28 -0.41
N VAL A 20 3.57 -8.84 -1.54
CA VAL A 20 4.27 -8.67 -2.83
C VAL A 20 3.88 -7.36 -3.52
N GLY A 21 2.62 -6.98 -3.44
CA GLY A 21 2.05 -5.80 -4.10
C GLY A 21 2.38 -4.45 -3.45
N THR A 22 3.55 -4.32 -2.81
CA THR A 22 4.07 -3.05 -2.29
C THR A 22 4.62 -2.17 -3.41
N LEU A 23 4.89 -0.89 -3.13
CA LEU A 23 5.27 0.11 -4.13
C LEU A 23 6.40 -0.35 -5.07
N PRO A 24 7.51 -0.97 -4.60
CA PRO A 24 8.59 -1.40 -5.50
C PRO A 24 8.15 -2.37 -6.59
N MET A 25 7.31 -3.36 -6.25
CA MET A 25 6.80 -4.33 -7.22
C MET A 25 5.85 -3.67 -8.22
N ARG A 26 4.98 -2.76 -7.75
CA ARG A 26 4.03 -2.07 -8.62
C ARG A 26 4.75 -1.20 -9.65
N LEU A 27 5.73 -0.40 -9.22
CA LEU A 27 6.53 0.42 -10.13
C LEU A 27 7.32 -0.43 -11.12
N LEU A 28 7.91 -1.54 -10.66
CA LEU A 28 8.64 -2.44 -11.54
C LEU A 28 7.71 -3.14 -12.55
N ALA A 29 6.48 -3.48 -12.16
CA ALA A 29 5.48 -3.98 -13.10
C ALA A 29 5.14 -2.96 -14.19
N LEU A 30 5.01 -1.68 -13.82
CA LEU A 30 4.80 -0.59 -14.79
C LEU A 30 6.00 -0.44 -15.74
N ASP A 31 7.24 -0.56 -15.24
CA ASP A 31 8.45 -0.52 -16.09
C ASP A 31 8.44 -1.61 -17.16
N TYR A 32 7.96 -2.80 -16.78
CA TYR A 32 7.87 -3.94 -17.68
C TYR A 32 6.61 -3.97 -18.54
N GLY A 33 5.72 -2.99 -18.42
CA GLY A 33 4.59 -2.82 -19.32
C GLY A 33 3.24 -3.33 -18.80
N ALA A 34 3.07 -3.48 -17.49
CA ALA A 34 1.73 -3.57 -16.91
C ALA A 34 0.98 -2.26 -17.13
N ASP A 35 -0.30 -2.35 -17.51
CA ASP A 35 -1.16 -1.19 -17.72
C ASP A 35 -1.75 -0.68 -16.40
N VAL A 36 -2.06 -1.63 -15.51
CA VAL A 36 -2.73 -1.41 -14.22
C VAL A 36 -2.03 -2.22 -13.12
N VAL A 37 -1.91 -1.66 -11.92
CA VAL A 37 -1.24 -2.33 -10.80
C VAL A 37 -2.10 -2.32 -9.55
N TYR A 38 -2.47 -3.50 -9.05
CA TYR A 38 -3.21 -3.60 -7.80
C TYR A 38 -2.23 -3.63 -6.61
N CYS A 39 -2.56 -2.91 -5.53
CA CYS A 39 -1.84 -3.07 -4.27
C CYS A 39 -2.19 -4.40 -3.59
N GLU A 40 -1.48 -4.72 -2.50
CA GLU A 40 -1.91 -5.80 -1.63
C GLU A 40 -3.29 -5.56 -1.00
N GLU A 41 -3.98 -6.63 -0.59
CA GLU A 41 -5.20 -6.52 0.20
C GLU A 41 -4.89 -5.83 1.53
N LEU A 42 -5.46 -4.64 1.74
CA LEU A 42 -5.36 -3.89 2.99
C LEU A 42 -6.71 -3.91 3.72
N ILE A 43 -6.68 -4.26 5.01
CA ILE A 43 -7.91 -4.43 5.79
C ILE A 43 -8.47 -3.07 6.19
N ASP A 44 -9.74 -2.84 5.87
CA ASP A 44 -10.47 -1.60 6.09
C ASP A 44 -10.41 -1.11 7.56
N ILE A 45 -10.52 -2.00 8.54
CA ILE A 45 -10.42 -1.68 9.98
C ILE A 45 -9.08 -1.01 10.32
N LYS A 46 -7.98 -1.43 9.68
CA LYS A 46 -6.65 -0.84 9.89
C LYS A 46 -6.48 0.44 9.09
N MET A 47 -6.97 0.47 7.86
CA MET A 47 -6.88 1.66 7.01
C MET A 47 -7.72 2.83 7.53
N ALA A 48 -8.88 2.57 8.14
CA ALA A 48 -9.73 3.60 8.72
C ALA A 48 -9.08 4.35 9.90
N GLN A 49 -8.02 3.78 10.49
CA GLN A 49 -7.23 4.42 11.56
C GLN A 49 -6.04 5.22 11.01
N CYS A 50 -5.79 5.16 9.71
CA CYS A 50 -4.65 5.81 9.09
C CYS A 50 -4.94 7.27 8.79
N HIS A 51 -3.89 8.07 8.69
CA HIS A 51 -3.94 9.43 8.17
C HIS A 51 -3.02 9.57 6.95
N ARG A 52 -3.39 10.45 6.03
CA ARG A 52 -2.65 10.74 4.80
C ARG A 52 -1.52 11.73 5.08
N VAL A 53 -0.30 11.37 4.72
CA VAL A 53 0.91 12.18 4.89
C VAL A 53 1.58 12.36 3.53
N VAL A 54 1.85 13.60 3.13
CA VAL A 54 2.73 13.88 1.98
C VAL A 54 4.16 13.76 2.47
N ASN A 55 4.92 12.84 1.89
CA ASN A 55 6.31 12.59 2.23
C ASN A 55 7.19 13.25 1.16
N GLU A 56 7.60 14.48 1.43
CA GLU A 56 8.43 15.27 0.50
C GLU A 56 9.85 14.72 0.34
N VAL A 57 10.34 13.94 1.31
CA VAL A 57 11.66 13.32 1.26
C VAL A 57 11.69 12.23 0.17
N LEU A 58 10.68 11.37 0.16
CA LEU A 58 10.58 10.24 -0.76
C LEU A 58 9.74 10.53 -2.01
N GLU A 59 9.10 11.70 -2.06
CA GLU A 59 8.14 12.09 -3.10
C GLU A 59 6.98 11.08 -3.18
N THR A 60 6.47 10.69 -2.02
CA THR A 60 5.38 9.74 -1.86
C THR A 60 4.20 10.35 -1.12
N VAL A 61 3.06 9.66 -1.20
CA VAL A 61 1.95 9.82 -0.27
C VAL A 61 1.87 8.54 0.55
N ASP A 62 1.91 8.71 1.87
CA ASP A 62 1.94 7.65 2.86
C ASP A 62 0.63 7.66 3.66
N PHE A 63 0.04 6.49 3.86
CA PHE A 63 -1.09 6.29 4.75
C PHE A 63 -0.57 5.61 6.02
N VAL A 64 -0.49 6.38 7.09
CA VAL A 64 0.26 6.05 8.30
C VAL A 64 -0.70 5.69 9.42
N ALA A 65 -0.53 4.51 10.00
CA ALA A 65 -1.29 4.04 11.16
C ALA A 65 -0.82 4.74 12.46
N PRO A 66 -1.59 4.67 13.56
CA PRO A 66 -1.22 5.32 14.83
C PRO A 66 0.07 4.81 15.47
N ASP A 67 0.56 3.64 15.05
CA ASP A 67 1.86 3.07 15.46
C ASP A 67 3.02 3.51 14.55
N GLU A 68 2.82 4.58 13.78
CA GLU A 68 3.76 5.15 12.78
C GLU A 68 4.09 4.21 11.62
N ARG A 69 3.41 3.06 11.50
CA ARG A 69 3.61 2.15 10.39
C ARG A 69 2.92 2.67 9.14
N VAL A 70 3.67 2.77 8.05
CA VAL A 70 3.13 3.04 6.71
C VAL A 70 2.38 1.80 6.22
N MET A 71 1.05 1.91 6.12
CA MET A 71 0.16 0.83 5.67
C MET A 71 0.03 0.78 4.15
N PHE A 72 0.01 1.95 3.51
CA PHE A 72 0.02 2.09 2.06
C PHE A 72 0.92 3.26 1.68
N ARG A 73 1.76 3.07 0.67
CA ARG A 73 2.63 4.09 0.10
C ARG A 73 2.42 4.09 -1.40
N THR A 74 2.21 5.27 -1.96
CA THR A 74 2.04 5.49 -3.41
C THR A 74 2.83 6.72 -3.86
N CYS A 75 2.95 6.93 -5.17
CA CYS A 75 3.61 8.10 -5.75
C CYS A 75 2.93 8.53 -7.05
N GLU A 76 3.23 9.75 -7.50
CA GLU A 76 2.60 10.34 -8.68
C GLU A 76 2.72 9.46 -9.94
N ARG A 77 3.81 8.70 -10.04
CA ARG A 77 4.10 7.82 -11.18
C ARG A 77 3.06 6.72 -11.41
N GLU A 78 2.46 6.20 -10.35
CA GLU A 78 1.43 5.14 -10.44
C GLU A 78 0.01 5.65 -10.18
N LYS A 79 -0.17 6.91 -9.77
CA LYS A 79 -1.47 7.49 -9.36
C LYS A 79 -2.62 7.19 -10.31
N ASN A 80 -2.39 7.28 -11.62
CA ASN A 80 -3.40 7.02 -12.66
C ASN A 80 -3.51 5.54 -13.08
N LYS A 81 -2.82 4.63 -12.40
CA LYS A 81 -2.73 3.20 -12.73
C LYS A 81 -2.88 2.26 -11.53
N VAL A 82 -2.71 2.76 -10.31
CA VAL A 82 -2.78 1.97 -9.08
C VAL A 82 -4.22 1.77 -8.65
N VAL A 83 -4.58 0.52 -8.36
CA VAL A 83 -5.89 0.14 -7.83
C VAL A 83 -5.72 -0.25 -6.37
N PHE A 84 -6.45 0.42 -5.49
CA PHE A 84 -6.43 0.14 -4.06
C PHE A 84 -7.38 -1.01 -3.73
N GLN A 85 -6.85 -2.19 -3.40
CA GLN A 85 -7.68 -3.31 -2.97
C GLN A 85 -7.86 -3.33 -1.44
N MET A 86 -9.12 -3.31 -1.00
CA MET A 86 -9.46 -3.49 0.41
C MET A 86 -10.11 -4.84 0.70
N GLY A 87 -9.85 -5.36 1.89
CA GLY A 87 -10.69 -6.36 2.54
C GLY A 87 -11.69 -5.64 3.44
N THR A 88 -12.99 -5.85 3.22
CA THR A 88 -14.07 -5.23 3.99
C THR A 88 -15.28 -6.14 4.10
N ALA A 89 -16.08 -5.96 5.14
CA ALA A 89 -17.37 -6.62 5.35
C ALA A 89 -18.45 -5.61 5.80
N ASP A 90 -18.17 -4.31 5.68
CA ASP A 90 -19.00 -3.23 6.21
C ASP A 90 -19.07 -2.08 5.19
N PRO A 91 -20.27 -1.75 4.67
CA PRO A 91 -20.42 -0.73 3.65
C PRO A 91 -19.90 0.67 4.06
N ASP A 92 -20.18 1.11 5.29
CA ASP A 92 -19.80 2.44 5.78
C ASP A 92 -18.29 2.59 5.91
N ARG A 93 -17.64 1.58 6.49
CA ARG A 93 -16.19 1.57 6.64
C ARG A 93 -15.48 1.46 5.30
N ALA A 94 -16.04 0.71 4.35
CA ALA A 94 -15.52 0.65 2.99
C ALA A 94 -15.48 2.03 2.34
N VAL A 95 -16.56 2.81 2.42
CA VAL A 95 -16.61 4.18 1.89
C VAL A 95 -15.63 5.10 2.60
N THR A 96 -15.54 5.02 3.92
CA THR A 96 -14.59 5.82 4.72
C THR A 96 -13.15 5.62 4.24
N VAL A 97 -12.75 4.36 4.03
CA VAL A 97 -11.41 4.01 3.56
C VAL A 97 -11.21 4.40 2.09
N ALA A 98 -12.24 4.24 1.26
CA ALA A 98 -12.19 4.61 -0.15
C ALA A 98 -11.98 6.13 -0.31
N GLN A 99 -12.71 6.96 0.44
CA GLN A 99 -12.58 8.42 0.44
C GLN A 99 -11.23 8.88 1.01
N LEU A 100 -10.64 8.13 1.95
CA LEU A 100 -9.30 8.41 2.46
C LEU A 100 -8.25 8.36 1.34
N VAL A 101 -8.36 7.40 0.41
CA VAL A 101 -7.34 7.13 -0.61
C VAL A 101 -7.69 7.65 -2.01
N GLU A 102 -8.94 8.03 -2.31
CA GLU A 102 -9.43 8.26 -3.68
C GLU A 102 -8.66 9.33 -4.47
N ARG A 103 -7.97 10.24 -3.78
CA ARG A 103 -7.19 11.31 -4.43
C ARG A 103 -5.82 10.86 -4.92
N ASP A 104 -5.36 9.69 -4.48
CA ASP A 104 -4.00 9.20 -4.69
C ASP A 104 -3.98 7.87 -5.48
N VAL A 105 -5.15 7.34 -5.87
CA VAL A 105 -5.29 6.08 -6.60
C VAL A 105 -6.27 6.21 -7.76
N ALA A 106 -6.17 5.30 -8.74
CA ALA A 106 -6.95 5.35 -9.97
C ALA A 106 -8.32 4.68 -9.85
N ALA A 107 -8.45 3.71 -8.94
CA ALA A 107 -9.68 2.98 -8.66
C ALA A 107 -9.64 2.30 -7.28
N ILE A 108 -10.82 1.89 -6.81
CA ILE A 108 -11.03 1.10 -5.60
C ILE A 108 -11.42 -0.32 -6.00
N ASP A 109 -10.88 -1.33 -5.32
CA ASP A 109 -11.26 -2.74 -5.52
C ASP A 109 -11.64 -3.41 -4.19
N VAL A 110 -12.67 -4.25 -4.22
CA VAL A 110 -13.06 -5.07 -3.07
C VAL A 110 -12.64 -6.53 -3.28
N ASN A 111 -11.88 -7.08 -2.32
CA ASN A 111 -11.51 -8.49 -2.33
C ASN A 111 -12.69 -9.36 -1.85
N MET A 112 -13.19 -10.20 -2.75
CA MET A 112 -14.24 -11.20 -2.48
C MET A 112 -13.73 -12.62 -2.77
N GLY A 113 -12.42 -12.82 -2.89
CA GLY A 113 -11.82 -14.08 -3.37
C GLY A 113 -10.83 -14.73 -2.42
N CYS A 114 -10.40 -14.05 -1.35
CA CYS A 114 -9.41 -14.57 -0.40
C CYS A 114 -10.00 -15.67 0.48
N PRO A 115 -9.51 -16.92 0.42
CA PRO A 115 -10.03 -18.03 1.23
C PRO A 115 -9.30 -18.18 2.59
N LYS A 116 -8.37 -17.29 2.91
CA LYS A 116 -7.55 -17.40 4.13
C LYS A 116 -8.35 -17.04 5.37
N GLU A 117 -8.07 -17.73 6.48
CA GLU A 117 -8.85 -17.59 7.72
C GLU A 117 -8.94 -16.16 8.25
N TYR A 118 -7.86 -15.38 8.16
CA TYR A 118 -7.87 -14.00 8.64
C TYR A 118 -8.89 -13.12 7.89
N SER A 119 -9.19 -13.46 6.64
CA SER A 119 -10.17 -12.75 5.81
C SER A 119 -11.58 -13.31 6.09
N THR A 120 -11.75 -14.63 6.04
CA THR A 120 -13.06 -15.26 6.20
C THR A 120 -13.65 -15.12 7.60
N LYS A 121 -12.83 -15.15 8.66
CA LYS A 121 -13.30 -14.94 10.06
C LYS A 121 -13.81 -13.51 10.28
N GLY A 122 -13.31 -12.54 9.51
CA GLY A 122 -13.80 -11.16 9.53
C GLY A 122 -15.01 -10.92 8.62
N GLY A 123 -15.59 -11.96 8.01
CA GLY A 123 -16.68 -11.83 7.04
C GLY A 123 -16.25 -11.26 5.68
N MET A 124 -14.94 -11.19 5.40
CA MET A 124 -14.36 -10.61 4.19
C MET A 124 -13.95 -11.71 3.18
N GLY A 125 -13.46 -11.29 2.01
CA GLY A 125 -12.90 -12.21 1.03
C GLY A 125 -13.94 -13.22 0.55
N ALA A 126 -13.57 -14.50 0.45
CA ALA A 126 -14.46 -15.54 -0.05
C ALA A 126 -15.68 -15.81 0.87
N ALA A 127 -15.74 -15.25 2.07
CA ALA A 127 -16.93 -15.32 2.92
C ALA A 127 -18.08 -14.45 2.38
N LEU A 128 -17.77 -13.33 1.71
CA LEU A 128 -18.77 -12.46 1.08
C LEU A 128 -19.56 -13.17 -0.01
N LEU A 129 -18.96 -14.15 -0.69
CA LEU A 129 -19.61 -14.88 -1.79
C LEU A 129 -20.86 -15.67 -1.36
N ALA A 130 -21.01 -15.93 -0.06
CA ALA A 130 -22.20 -16.57 0.51
C ALA A 130 -23.32 -15.57 0.88
N ASP A 131 -23.06 -14.27 0.76
CA ASP A 131 -23.98 -13.19 1.14
C ASP A 131 -24.03 -12.11 0.04
N PRO A 132 -24.73 -12.37 -1.07
CA PRO A 132 -24.82 -11.43 -2.18
C PRO A 132 -25.50 -10.09 -1.82
N ASP A 133 -26.40 -10.08 -0.82
CA ASP A 133 -27.06 -8.85 -0.36
C ASP A 133 -26.03 -7.91 0.30
N LYS A 134 -25.12 -8.46 1.10
CA LYS A 134 -23.99 -7.69 1.66
C LYS A 134 -23.04 -7.20 0.57
N ILE A 135 -22.78 -8.01 -0.46
CA ILE A 135 -21.98 -7.59 -1.63
C ILE A 135 -22.61 -6.36 -2.28
N GLU A 136 -23.91 -6.39 -2.58
CA GLU A 136 -24.64 -5.27 -3.17
C GLU A 136 -24.60 -4.02 -2.28
N ALA A 137 -24.78 -4.19 -0.98
CA ALA A 137 -24.70 -3.09 -0.03
C ALA A 137 -23.32 -2.42 -0.01
N ILE A 138 -22.23 -3.21 0.01
CA ILE A 138 -20.86 -2.68 -0.01
C ILE A 138 -20.57 -1.97 -1.34
N LEU A 139 -20.82 -2.64 -2.47
CA LEU A 139 -20.49 -2.12 -3.78
C LEU A 139 -21.35 -0.90 -4.15
N GLY A 140 -22.66 -0.95 -3.91
CA GLY A 140 -23.56 0.17 -4.21
C GLY A 140 -23.19 1.43 -3.42
N LYS A 141 -22.77 1.27 -2.16
CA LYS A 141 -22.32 2.41 -1.33
C LYS A 141 -20.97 2.94 -1.79
N LEU A 142 -20.04 2.09 -2.21
CA LEU A 142 -18.77 2.52 -2.79
C LEU A 142 -18.97 3.28 -4.11
N VAL A 143 -19.74 2.71 -5.04
CA VAL A 143 -20.00 3.32 -6.37
C VAL A 143 -20.64 4.71 -6.23
N THR A 144 -21.50 4.90 -5.24
CA THR A 144 -22.13 6.21 -4.96
C THR A 144 -21.27 7.13 -4.09
N GLY A 145 -20.33 6.58 -3.32
CA GLY A 145 -19.56 7.28 -2.29
C GLY A 145 -18.21 7.84 -2.75
N VAL A 146 -17.66 7.41 -3.90
CA VAL A 146 -16.39 7.92 -4.44
C VAL A 146 -16.49 8.39 -5.88
N SER A 147 -15.53 9.23 -6.30
CA SER A 147 -15.50 9.84 -7.62
C SER A 147 -14.80 9.01 -8.71
N ILE A 148 -14.02 8.01 -8.28
CA ILE A 148 -13.21 7.10 -9.11
C ILE A 148 -13.91 5.73 -9.31
N PRO A 149 -13.54 4.95 -10.34
CA PRO A 149 -14.11 3.63 -10.59
C PRO A 149 -13.99 2.67 -9.39
N VAL A 150 -15.01 1.84 -9.20
CA VAL A 150 -15.02 0.74 -8.23
C VAL A 150 -15.05 -0.59 -8.98
N THR A 151 -14.20 -1.52 -8.59
CA THR A 151 -14.15 -2.89 -9.09
C THR A 151 -14.24 -3.90 -7.96
N CYS A 152 -14.37 -5.18 -8.29
CA CYS A 152 -14.19 -6.25 -7.31
C CYS A 152 -13.49 -7.46 -7.92
N LYS A 153 -12.87 -8.25 -7.05
CA LYS A 153 -12.22 -9.52 -7.44
C LYS A 153 -12.86 -10.71 -6.73
N ILE A 154 -13.39 -11.65 -7.51
CA ILE A 154 -14.09 -12.85 -7.03
C ILE A 154 -13.32 -14.14 -7.34
N ARG A 155 -13.77 -15.25 -6.73
CA ARG A 155 -13.60 -16.62 -7.22
C ARG A 155 -14.93 -17.13 -7.78
N ILE A 156 -14.88 -18.12 -8.66
CA ILE A 156 -16.08 -18.79 -9.17
C ILE A 156 -16.74 -19.66 -8.07
N LEU A 157 -18.07 -19.84 -8.17
CA LEU A 157 -18.86 -20.69 -7.29
C LEU A 157 -18.96 -22.12 -7.86
N PRO A 158 -19.29 -23.14 -7.06
CA PRO A 158 -19.40 -24.53 -7.53
C PRO A 158 -20.40 -24.74 -8.69
N SER A 159 -21.44 -23.90 -8.76
CA SER A 159 -22.39 -23.86 -9.87
C SER A 159 -22.08 -22.69 -10.80
N LEU A 160 -22.07 -22.97 -12.11
CA LEU A 160 -21.95 -21.94 -13.13
C LEU A 160 -23.14 -20.97 -13.11
N GLU A 161 -24.35 -21.49 -12.91
CA GLU A 161 -25.57 -20.67 -12.82
C GLU A 161 -25.52 -19.71 -11.63
N ASP A 162 -25.11 -20.20 -10.46
CA ASP A 162 -24.95 -19.35 -9.27
C ASP A 162 -23.88 -18.29 -9.49
N THR A 163 -22.78 -18.66 -10.17
CA THR A 163 -21.73 -17.70 -10.52
C THR A 163 -22.27 -16.61 -11.44
N ILE A 164 -23.05 -16.96 -12.48
CA ILE A 164 -23.67 -16.01 -13.41
C ILE A 164 -24.65 -15.09 -12.66
N SER A 165 -25.51 -15.67 -11.81
CA SER A 165 -26.46 -14.90 -10.99
C SER A 165 -25.73 -13.88 -10.12
N LEU A 166 -24.65 -14.30 -9.44
CA LEU A 166 -23.84 -13.42 -8.60
C LEU A 166 -23.20 -12.27 -9.40
N VAL A 167 -22.57 -12.55 -10.55
CA VAL A 167 -21.90 -11.50 -11.33
C VAL A 167 -22.90 -10.50 -11.94
N GLN A 168 -24.10 -10.94 -12.31
CA GLN A 168 -25.17 -10.04 -12.79
C GLN A 168 -25.72 -9.16 -11.65
N ARG A 169 -25.80 -9.69 -10.43
CA ARG A 169 -26.11 -8.90 -9.24
C ARG A 169 -25.03 -7.84 -8.96
N ILE A 170 -23.76 -8.24 -9.02
CA ILE A 170 -22.61 -7.34 -8.90
C ILE A 170 -22.65 -6.24 -9.98
N GLU A 171 -22.88 -6.58 -11.25
CA GLU A 171 -22.97 -5.61 -12.34
C GLU A 171 -24.01 -4.52 -12.08
N LYS A 172 -25.19 -4.88 -11.57
CA LYS A 172 -26.27 -3.93 -11.25
C LYS A 172 -25.89 -2.89 -10.20
N THR A 173 -24.85 -3.11 -9.41
CA THR A 173 -24.35 -2.13 -8.43
C THR A 173 -23.61 -0.96 -9.08
N GLY A 174 -23.23 -1.08 -10.36
CA GLY A 174 -22.53 -0.03 -11.12
C GLY A 174 -21.00 -0.11 -11.03
N VAL A 175 -20.43 -1.26 -10.63
CA VAL A 175 -18.98 -1.47 -10.71
C VAL A 175 -18.47 -1.34 -12.14
N ALA A 176 -17.25 -0.83 -12.30
CA ALA A 176 -16.63 -0.56 -13.59
C ALA A 176 -16.02 -1.80 -14.25
N ALA A 177 -15.69 -2.83 -13.47
CA ALA A 177 -15.15 -4.10 -13.96
C ALA A 177 -15.19 -5.16 -12.85
N ILE A 178 -15.07 -6.43 -13.25
CA ILE A 178 -14.94 -7.56 -12.33
C ILE A 178 -13.74 -8.43 -12.71
N ALA A 179 -12.86 -8.70 -11.73
CA ALA A 179 -11.78 -9.66 -11.89
C ALA A 179 -12.21 -11.05 -11.41
N VAL A 180 -12.10 -12.05 -12.28
CA VAL A 180 -12.57 -13.42 -12.00
C VAL A 180 -11.38 -14.36 -11.91
N HIS A 181 -11.09 -14.87 -10.71
CA HIS A 181 -10.22 -16.03 -10.57
C HIS A 181 -11.03 -17.28 -10.88
N GLY A 182 -10.75 -17.91 -12.03
CA GLY A 182 -11.43 -19.12 -12.50
C GLY A 182 -11.08 -20.39 -11.71
N ARG A 183 -11.06 -20.33 -10.39
CA ARG A 183 -10.93 -21.48 -9.49
C ARG A 183 -11.92 -21.35 -8.34
N PHE A 184 -12.51 -22.47 -7.92
CA PHE A 184 -13.36 -22.54 -6.74
C PHE A 184 -12.57 -22.20 -5.46
N LYS A 185 -13.26 -21.91 -4.37
CA LYS A 185 -12.64 -21.52 -3.08
C LYS A 185 -11.67 -22.60 -2.56
N GLU A 186 -12.04 -23.87 -2.70
CA GLU A 186 -11.32 -25.05 -2.22
C GLU A 186 -10.12 -25.40 -3.13
N GLU A 187 -10.17 -24.94 -4.39
CA GLU A 187 -9.14 -25.23 -5.38
C GLU A 187 -7.84 -24.47 -5.12
N ARG A 188 -6.77 -25.26 -5.07
CA ARG A 188 -5.37 -24.83 -4.94
C ARG A 188 -4.72 -24.54 -6.30
N PRO A 189 -3.59 -23.80 -6.33
CA PRO A 189 -2.80 -23.53 -7.53
C PRO A 189 -2.53 -24.71 -8.48
N ARG A 190 -2.44 -25.94 -7.97
CA ARG A 190 -2.23 -27.16 -8.76
C ARG A 190 -3.44 -27.61 -9.59
N HIS A 191 -4.64 -27.17 -9.23
CA HIS A 191 -5.85 -27.47 -10.00
C HIS A 191 -5.89 -26.53 -11.21
N PRO A 192 -6.40 -27.00 -12.35
CA PRO A 192 -6.51 -26.16 -13.55
C PRO A 192 -7.42 -24.95 -13.31
N VAL A 193 -7.28 -23.94 -14.16
CA VAL A 193 -8.20 -22.78 -14.18
C VAL A 193 -9.34 -23.09 -15.15
N HIS A 194 -10.58 -22.85 -14.71
CA HIS A 194 -11.81 -23.04 -15.49
C HIS A 194 -12.04 -21.86 -16.44
N CYS A 195 -11.42 -21.92 -17.63
CA CYS A 195 -11.52 -20.86 -18.63
C CYS A 195 -12.93 -20.75 -19.23
N ASP A 196 -13.65 -21.86 -19.31
CA ASP A 196 -15.05 -21.98 -19.72
C ASP A 196 -15.99 -21.20 -18.81
N TYR A 197 -15.76 -21.24 -17.49
CA TYR A 197 -16.49 -20.39 -16.53
C TYR A 197 -16.26 -18.91 -16.81
N ILE A 198 -14.98 -18.50 -16.92
CA ILE A 198 -14.64 -17.09 -17.18
C ILE A 198 -15.26 -16.62 -18.51
N ARG A 199 -15.21 -17.46 -19.56
CA ARG A 199 -15.81 -17.17 -20.87
C ARG A 199 -17.31 -17.01 -20.81
N THR A 200 -17.99 -17.84 -20.04
CA THR A 200 -19.45 -17.75 -19.90
C THR A 200 -19.84 -16.50 -19.12
N ILE A 201 -19.11 -16.18 -18.05
CA ILE A 201 -19.27 -14.94 -17.27
C ILE A 201 -19.04 -13.70 -18.16
N ALA A 202 -17.98 -13.68 -18.96
CA ALA A 202 -17.67 -12.56 -19.86
C ALA A 202 -18.76 -12.31 -20.91
N ARG A 203 -19.56 -13.32 -21.26
CA ARG A 203 -20.72 -13.18 -22.17
C ARG A 203 -22.01 -12.80 -21.45
N SER A 204 -22.10 -12.98 -20.13
CA SER A 204 -23.33 -12.78 -19.36
C SER A 204 -23.47 -11.38 -18.75
N VAL A 205 -22.44 -10.54 -18.87
CA VAL A 205 -22.39 -9.16 -18.38
C VAL A 205 -21.85 -8.21 -19.45
N SER A 206 -22.18 -6.94 -19.35
CA SER A 206 -21.73 -5.85 -20.23
C SER A 206 -20.45 -5.14 -19.75
N ILE A 207 -20.15 -5.22 -18.45
CA ILE A 207 -18.92 -4.67 -17.88
C ILE A 207 -17.67 -5.50 -18.25
N PRO A 208 -16.47 -4.89 -18.32
CA PRO A 208 -15.23 -5.61 -18.53
C PRO A 208 -14.99 -6.72 -17.49
N VAL A 209 -14.67 -7.93 -17.98
CA VAL A 209 -14.22 -9.05 -17.16
C VAL A 209 -12.71 -9.22 -17.30
N ILE A 210 -12.00 -9.26 -16.18
CA ILE A 210 -10.54 -9.43 -16.12
C ILE A 210 -10.23 -10.88 -15.73
N ALA A 211 -9.69 -11.66 -16.66
CA ALA A 211 -9.36 -13.06 -16.44
C ALA A 211 -8.17 -13.21 -15.48
N ASN A 212 -8.30 -14.07 -14.46
CA ASN A 212 -7.25 -14.36 -13.49
C ASN A 212 -7.12 -15.87 -13.22
N GLY A 213 -5.89 -16.30 -12.94
CA GLY A 213 -5.58 -17.67 -12.54
C GLY A 213 -4.65 -18.43 -13.48
N GLY A 214 -4.32 -17.89 -14.65
CA GLY A 214 -3.53 -18.58 -15.69
C GLY A 214 -2.03 -18.75 -15.42
N SER A 215 -1.45 -18.14 -14.37
CA SER A 215 -0.01 -18.23 -14.10
C SER A 215 0.50 -19.69 -13.94
N LEU A 216 1.65 -20.01 -14.55
CA LEU A 216 2.27 -21.34 -14.74
C LEU A 216 1.57 -22.24 -15.75
N ASP A 217 0.25 -22.36 -15.62
CA ASP A 217 -0.49 -23.40 -16.35
C ASP A 217 -0.66 -22.97 -17.81
N LEU A 218 -1.11 -21.73 -18.00
CA LEU A 218 -1.44 -21.14 -19.29
C LEU A 218 -0.49 -20.02 -19.68
N VAL A 219 0.01 -19.26 -18.70
CA VAL A 219 0.85 -18.08 -18.93
C VAL A 219 2.24 -18.29 -18.32
N LYS A 220 3.22 -18.48 -19.19
CA LYS A 220 4.65 -18.62 -18.88
C LYS A 220 5.49 -17.49 -19.49
N THR A 221 5.02 -16.92 -20.58
CA THR A 221 5.67 -15.81 -21.30
C THR A 221 4.65 -14.70 -21.59
N ASN A 222 5.13 -13.57 -22.14
CA ASN A 222 4.27 -12.45 -22.49
C ASN A 222 3.28 -12.79 -23.62
N SER A 223 3.70 -13.60 -24.61
CA SER A 223 2.83 -13.99 -25.73
C SER A 223 1.62 -14.81 -25.27
N ASP A 224 1.80 -15.64 -24.24
CA ASP A 224 0.75 -16.50 -23.70
C ASP A 224 -0.41 -15.71 -23.06
N ILE A 225 -0.21 -14.42 -22.77
CA ILE A 225 -1.25 -13.55 -22.23
C ILE A 225 -2.42 -13.42 -23.23
N GLU A 226 -2.11 -13.32 -24.52
CA GLU A 226 -3.14 -13.23 -25.56
C GLU A 226 -3.88 -14.56 -25.73
N ASP A 227 -3.18 -15.68 -25.68
CA ASP A 227 -3.82 -17.00 -25.69
C ASP A 227 -4.77 -17.18 -24.50
N PHE A 228 -4.40 -16.66 -23.32
CA PHE A 228 -5.27 -16.69 -22.15
C PHE A 228 -6.50 -15.78 -22.30
N ARG A 229 -6.38 -14.62 -22.95
CA ARG A 229 -7.53 -13.75 -23.33
C ARG A 229 -8.49 -14.49 -24.24
N VAL A 230 -7.97 -15.09 -25.32
CA VAL A 230 -8.76 -15.87 -26.28
C VAL A 230 -9.44 -17.07 -25.60
N ALA A 231 -8.71 -17.83 -24.79
CA ALA A 231 -9.23 -18.98 -24.06
C ALA A 231 -10.36 -18.60 -23.10
N THR A 232 -10.29 -17.43 -22.48
CA THR A 232 -11.30 -16.94 -21.54
C THR A 232 -12.35 -16.03 -22.17
N GLY A 233 -12.23 -15.69 -23.46
CA GLY A 233 -13.14 -14.74 -24.11
C GLY A 233 -13.16 -13.35 -23.45
N THR A 234 -12.06 -12.95 -22.81
CA THR A 234 -11.91 -11.65 -22.13
C THR A 234 -10.96 -10.74 -22.89
N SER A 235 -11.07 -9.43 -22.69
CA SER A 235 -10.12 -8.44 -23.23
C SER A 235 -8.97 -8.12 -22.27
N SER A 236 -9.08 -8.51 -21.00
CA SER A 236 -8.15 -8.09 -19.96
C SER A 236 -7.69 -9.26 -19.12
N VAL A 237 -6.41 -9.26 -18.74
CA VAL A 237 -5.80 -10.33 -17.94
C VAL A 237 -5.14 -9.74 -16.71
N MET A 238 -5.28 -10.43 -15.59
CA MET A 238 -4.60 -10.13 -14.34
C MET A 238 -3.65 -11.28 -13.97
N LEU A 239 -2.37 -10.97 -13.80
CA LEU A 239 -1.33 -11.92 -13.43
C LEU A 239 -0.84 -11.66 -12.00
N ALA A 240 -0.81 -12.72 -11.19
CA ALA A 240 -0.31 -12.67 -9.81
C ALA A 240 1.02 -13.44 -9.70
N ARG A 241 0.96 -14.77 -9.61
CA ARG A 241 2.15 -15.62 -9.35
C ARG A 241 3.24 -15.48 -10.41
N ALA A 242 2.88 -15.41 -11.70
CA ALA A 242 3.86 -15.23 -12.77
C ALA A 242 4.67 -13.94 -12.58
N ALA A 243 4.00 -12.84 -12.24
CA ALA A 243 4.62 -11.56 -11.97
C ALA A 243 5.42 -11.55 -10.65
N MET A 244 4.94 -12.26 -9.61
CA MET A 244 5.66 -12.41 -8.35
C MET A 244 7.03 -13.08 -8.53
N TRP A 245 7.13 -14.08 -9.41
CA TRP A 245 8.41 -14.76 -9.67
C TRP A 245 9.30 -13.98 -10.62
N ASN A 246 8.71 -13.40 -11.66
CA ASN A 246 9.43 -12.56 -12.60
C ASN A 246 8.46 -11.56 -13.23
N VAL A 247 8.50 -10.32 -12.72
CA VAL A 247 7.58 -9.27 -13.15
C VAL A 247 7.81 -8.81 -14.60
N SER A 248 8.95 -9.16 -15.19
CA SER A 248 9.18 -8.98 -16.64
C SER A 248 8.26 -9.82 -17.53
N ILE A 249 7.37 -10.66 -16.96
CA ILE A 249 6.28 -11.32 -17.69
C ILE A 249 5.42 -10.34 -18.51
N PHE A 250 5.32 -9.08 -18.08
CA PHE A 250 4.59 -8.03 -18.80
C PHE A 250 5.37 -7.46 -20.01
N SER A 251 6.66 -7.78 -20.13
CA SER A 251 7.54 -7.25 -21.18
C SER A 251 7.31 -7.94 -22.51
N LYS A 252 6.96 -7.16 -23.53
CA LYS A 252 6.89 -7.62 -24.92
C LYS A 252 8.24 -8.06 -25.49
N ARG A 253 9.35 -7.70 -24.85
CA ARG A 253 10.72 -8.08 -25.27
C ARG A 253 11.14 -9.48 -24.81
N GLY A 254 10.24 -10.22 -24.15
CA GLY A 254 10.51 -11.52 -23.57
C GLY A 254 10.94 -11.44 -22.10
N PRO A 255 11.06 -12.61 -21.42
CA PRO A 255 11.41 -12.67 -20.02
C PRO A 255 12.87 -12.24 -19.80
N PHE A 256 13.07 -11.32 -18.87
CA PHE A 256 14.41 -10.87 -18.46
C PHE A 256 15.00 -11.86 -17.45
N PRO A 257 16.35 -12.00 -17.39
CA PRO A 257 17.00 -12.77 -16.34
C PRO A 257 16.54 -12.32 -14.95
N VAL A 258 16.20 -13.27 -14.08
CA VAL A 258 15.60 -12.97 -12.77
C VAL A 258 16.55 -12.14 -11.92
N GLU A 259 17.86 -12.36 -12.02
CA GLU A 259 18.90 -11.63 -11.30
C GLU A 259 18.86 -10.13 -11.61
N LYS A 260 18.62 -9.76 -12.88
CA LYS A 260 18.46 -8.36 -13.29
C LYS A 260 17.18 -7.75 -12.72
N VAL A 261 16.07 -8.49 -12.78
CA VAL A 261 14.77 -8.06 -12.26
C VAL A 261 14.83 -7.84 -10.74
N MET A 262 15.57 -8.69 -10.03
CA MET A 262 15.81 -8.59 -8.59
C MET A 262 16.63 -7.36 -8.22
N GLU A 263 17.70 -7.07 -8.99
CA GLU A 263 18.51 -5.86 -8.79
C GLU A 263 17.66 -4.59 -9.00
N GLU A 264 16.84 -4.54 -10.06
CA GLU A 264 15.94 -3.41 -10.34
C GLU A 264 14.85 -3.25 -9.26
N TYR A 265 14.28 -4.35 -8.78
CA TYR A 265 13.36 -4.34 -7.63
C TYR A 265 14.03 -3.77 -6.37
N LEU A 266 15.26 -4.21 -6.09
CA LEU A 266 16.02 -3.76 -4.93
C LEU A 266 16.33 -2.26 -5.01
N LYS A 267 16.63 -1.72 -6.20
CA LYS A 267 16.80 -0.27 -6.39
C LYS A 267 15.55 0.52 -6.02
N TYR A 268 14.36 0.05 -6.39
CA TYR A 268 13.12 0.69 -5.92
C TYR A 268 12.91 0.54 -4.42
N ALA A 269 13.19 -0.64 -3.86
CA ALA A 269 13.08 -0.87 -2.42
C ALA A 269 13.99 0.07 -1.62
N ILE A 270 15.20 0.36 -2.11
CA ILE A 270 16.13 1.32 -1.50
C ILE A 270 15.59 2.75 -1.62
N ARG A 271 15.19 3.18 -2.83
CA ARG A 271 14.71 4.55 -3.10
C ARG A 271 13.48 4.93 -2.28
N TYR A 272 12.58 3.98 -2.07
CA TYR A 272 11.32 4.20 -1.36
C TYR A 272 11.33 3.64 0.06
N GLU A 273 12.51 3.41 0.66
CA GLU A 273 12.70 2.91 2.02
C GLU A 273 11.77 1.73 2.37
N ASN A 274 11.62 0.79 1.44
CA ASN A 274 10.78 -0.38 1.66
C ASN A 274 11.37 -1.26 2.76
N HIS A 275 10.52 -1.72 3.67
CA HIS A 275 10.95 -2.44 4.86
C HIS A 275 11.78 -3.69 4.50
N ALA A 276 12.94 -3.86 5.13
CA ALA A 276 13.92 -4.90 4.78
C ALA A 276 13.32 -6.32 4.77
N PHE A 277 12.44 -6.64 5.72
CA PHE A 277 11.73 -7.93 5.74
C PHE A 277 10.85 -8.14 4.51
N ASN A 278 10.14 -7.09 4.06
CA ASN A 278 9.28 -7.16 2.87
C ASN A 278 10.13 -7.30 1.60
N THR A 279 11.21 -6.51 1.50
CA THR A 279 12.19 -6.59 0.41
C THR A 279 12.76 -8.00 0.30
N LYS A 280 13.25 -8.56 1.42
CA LYS A 280 13.75 -9.95 1.48
C LYS A 280 12.68 -10.96 1.07
N TYR A 281 11.44 -10.83 1.58
CA TYR A 281 10.35 -11.73 1.24
C TYR A 281 10.12 -11.82 -0.27
N CYS A 282 10.05 -10.68 -0.96
CA CYS A 282 9.84 -10.62 -2.41
C CYS A 282 11.02 -11.19 -3.20
N LEU A 283 12.26 -10.87 -2.82
CA LEU A 283 13.45 -11.47 -3.44
C LEU A 283 13.47 -13.00 -3.28
N CYS A 284 13.11 -13.52 -2.10
CA CYS A 284 12.97 -14.97 -1.91
C CYS A 284 11.87 -15.59 -2.79
N GLN A 285 10.76 -14.87 -3.05
CA GLN A 285 9.76 -15.36 -4.00
C GLN A 285 10.31 -15.42 -5.43
N MET A 286 11.13 -14.46 -5.85
CA MET A 286 11.77 -14.47 -7.17
C MET A 286 12.81 -15.58 -7.30
N LEU A 287 13.60 -15.85 -6.25
CA LEU A 287 14.59 -16.93 -6.23
C LEU A 287 13.97 -18.32 -6.39
N ARG A 288 12.78 -18.56 -5.82
CA ARG A 288 12.08 -19.85 -5.85
C ARG A 288 12.98 -21.04 -5.42
N ASP A 289 13.44 -21.83 -6.37
CA ASP A 289 14.31 -23.00 -6.23
C ASP A 289 15.80 -22.62 -6.10
N LYS A 290 16.18 -21.40 -6.51
CA LYS A 290 17.53 -20.85 -6.36
C LYS A 290 17.83 -20.29 -4.98
N VAL A 291 16.95 -20.49 -4.01
CA VAL A 291 17.12 -19.98 -2.64
C VAL A 291 18.34 -20.59 -1.93
N GLU A 292 18.75 -21.82 -2.31
CA GLU A 292 19.95 -22.48 -1.80
C GLU A 292 21.26 -22.08 -2.51
N SER A 293 21.18 -21.23 -3.53
CA SER A 293 22.37 -20.68 -4.19
C SER A 293 23.20 -19.81 -3.23
N PRO A 294 24.49 -19.55 -3.51
CA PRO A 294 25.30 -18.66 -2.68
C PRO A 294 24.63 -17.30 -2.43
N LEU A 295 24.07 -16.68 -3.47
CA LEU A 295 23.32 -15.44 -3.36
C LEU A 295 22.04 -15.62 -2.53
N GLY A 296 21.30 -16.70 -2.75
CA GLY A 296 20.07 -16.98 -2.02
C GLY A 296 20.29 -17.11 -0.51
N LYS A 297 21.37 -17.78 -0.10
CA LYS A 297 21.76 -17.90 1.31
C LYS A 297 22.13 -16.55 1.92
N GLN A 298 22.89 -15.71 1.21
CA GLN A 298 23.21 -14.35 1.65
C GLN A 298 21.95 -13.50 1.84
N VAL A 299 21.00 -13.56 0.90
CA VAL A 299 19.73 -12.83 1.00
C VAL A 299 18.89 -13.32 2.18
N GLN A 300 18.85 -14.63 2.44
CA GLN A 300 18.09 -15.18 3.57
C GLN A 300 18.63 -14.71 4.92
N THR A 301 19.96 -14.71 5.08
CA THR A 301 20.63 -14.35 6.34
C THR A 301 20.65 -12.84 6.57
N ALA A 302 20.53 -12.03 5.53
CA ALA A 302 20.52 -10.57 5.63
C ALA A 302 19.40 -10.05 6.57
N LYS A 303 19.77 -9.12 7.44
CA LYS A 303 18.93 -8.48 8.45
C LYS A 303 18.56 -7.04 8.11
N SER A 304 19.27 -6.43 7.16
CA SER A 304 19.09 -5.04 6.73
C SER A 304 19.08 -4.91 5.21
N THR A 305 18.52 -3.81 4.71
CA THR A 305 18.59 -3.49 3.27
C THR A 305 20.03 -3.26 2.81
N ALA A 306 20.93 -2.80 3.70
CA ALA A 306 22.35 -2.65 3.43
C ALA A 306 23.02 -4.00 3.14
N GLU A 307 22.81 -5.02 3.99
CA GLU A 307 23.34 -6.38 3.81
C GLU A 307 22.78 -7.03 2.54
N ILE A 308 21.50 -6.81 2.23
CA ILE A 308 20.92 -7.26 0.94
C ILE A 308 21.64 -6.55 -0.22
N SER A 309 21.89 -5.24 -0.12
CA SER A 309 22.57 -4.46 -1.17
C SER A 309 24.02 -4.91 -1.39
N GLU A 310 24.72 -5.29 -0.33
CA GLU A 310 26.06 -5.87 -0.40
C GLU A 310 26.05 -7.22 -1.14
N ALA A 311 25.10 -8.11 -0.84
CA ALA A 311 24.97 -9.39 -1.53
C ALA A 311 24.76 -9.24 -3.06
N TYR A 312 24.14 -8.15 -3.51
CA TYR A 312 23.95 -7.82 -4.93
C TYR A 312 25.07 -6.95 -5.53
N GLY A 313 26.09 -6.59 -4.77
CA GLY A 313 27.18 -5.72 -5.24
C GLY A 313 26.74 -4.27 -5.52
N ILE A 314 25.62 -3.82 -4.95
CA ILE A 314 25.07 -2.46 -5.15
C ILE A 314 25.12 -1.61 -3.87
N LEU A 315 26.01 -1.93 -2.93
CA LEU A 315 26.17 -1.19 -1.68
C LEU A 315 26.44 0.31 -1.91
N GLY A 316 27.23 0.65 -2.94
CA GLY A 316 27.48 2.06 -3.31
C GLY A 316 26.22 2.81 -3.71
N PHE A 317 25.29 2.16 -4.44
CA PHE A 317 23.98 2.75 -4.77
C PHE A 317 23.13 2.95 -3.51
N TYR A 318 23.14 1.98 -2.59
CA TYR A 318 22.46 2.10 -1.30
C TYR A 318 22.98 3.30 -0.51
N GLN A 319 24.29 3.42 -0.31
CA GLN A 319 24.92 4.50 0.45
C GLN A 319 24.59 5.88 -0.15
N GLN A 320 24.80 6.06 -1.46
CA GLN A 320 24.47 7.30 -2.16
C GLN A 320 22.99 7.67 -2.01
N THR A 321 22.09 6.68 -2.08
CA THR A 321 20.65 6.93 -1.92
C THR A 321 20.31 7.32 -0.47
N GLN A 322 20.93 6.69 0.53
CA GLN A 322 20.73 7.05 1.93
C GLN A 322 21.25 8.45 2.25
N GLU A 323 22.42 8.83 1.73
CA GLU A 323 22.96 10.18 1.85
C GLU A 323 22.01 11.22 1.24
N TRP A 324 21.49 10.93 0.05
CA TRP A 324 20.51 11.79 -0.61
C TRP A 324 19.21 11.93 0.22
N ILE A 325 18.64 10.83 0.72
CA ILE A 325 17.45 10.86 1.60
C ILE A 325 17.73 11.69 2.86
N GLN A 326 18.88 11.47 3.50
CA GLN A 326 19.24 12.19 4.71
C GLN A 326 19.42 13.69 4.45
N SER A 327 20.02 14.07 3.32
CA SER A 327 20.16 15.47 2.94
C SER A 327 18.80 16.17 2.79
N ARG A 328 17.79 15.49 2.22
CA ARG A 328 16.42 16.02 2.11
C ARG A 328 15.72 16.12 3.46
N ARG A 329 15.89 15.14 4.34
CA ARG A 329 15.38 15.20 5.73
C ARG A 329 15.96 16.40 6.48
N ASN A 330 17.26 16.60 6.38
CA ASN A 330 17.95 17.74 7.02
C ASN A 330 17.43 19.07 6.45
N ALA A 331 17.24 19.17 5.13
CA ALA A 331 16.68 20.37 4.50
C ALA A 331 15.24 20.66 4.97
N GLN A 332 14.39 19.63 5.07
CA GLN A 332 13.02 19.78 5.55
C GLN A 332 12.97 20.16 7.04
N GLN A 333 13.84 19.60 7.88
CA GLN A 333 13.97 19.99 9.29
C GLN A 333 14.41 21.45 9.42
N ASN A 334 15.37 21.91 8.62
CA ASN A 334 15.79 23.31 8.61
C ASN A 334 14.65 24.25 8.18
N ILE A 335 13.82 23.84 7.21
CA ILE A 335 12.61 24.60 6.81
C ILE A 335 11.59 24.65 7.95
N SER A 336 11.35 23.55 8.66
CA SER A 336 10.43 23.54 9.82
C SER A 336 10.95 24.32 11.03
N GLN A 337 12.28 24.49 11.16
CA GLN A 337 12.90 25.34 12.18
C GLN A 337 12.85 26.84 11.84
N LEU A 338 12.50 27.19 10.60
CA LEU A 338 12.34 28.58 10.14
C LEU A 338 10.93 29.14 10.42
N ASP A 339 10.04 28.41 11.11
CA ASP A 339 8.81 28.99 11.65
C ASP A 339 9.18 30.04 12.71
N GLU A 340 9.16 31.32 12.30
CA GLU A 340 9.43 32.45 13.18
C GLU A 340 8.53 32.38 14.42
N PRO A 341 9.05 32.70 15.63
CA PRO A 341 8.24 32.70 16.83
C PRO A 341 7.05 33.67 16.68
N ILE A 342 5.84 33.14 16.79
CA ILE A 342 4.60 33.94 16.74
C ILE A 342 4.25 34.38 18.16
N MET A 343 4.06 35.69 18.35
CA MET A 343 3.56 36.24 19.61
C MET A 343 2.04 36.14 19.66
N GLU A 344 1.50 35.22 20.48
CA GLU A 344 0.07 35.14 20.79
C GLU A 344 -0.19 35.68 22.19
N GLY A 345 -0.51 36.98 22.28
CA GLY A 345 -0.63 37.67 23.56
C GLY A 345 0.73 37.77 24.26
N ASP A 346 0.85 37.20 25.47
CA ASP A 346 2.09 37.13 26.25
C ASP A 346 2.87 35.81 26.04
N VAL A 347 2.44 34.96 25.10
CA VAL A 347 3.04 33.64 24.83
C VAL A 347 3.77 33.62 23.48
N ILE A 348 5.06 33.32 23.53
CA ILE A 348 5.89 33.01 22.36
C ILE A 348 5.56 31.59 21.90
N THR A 349 4.99 31.46 20.71
CA THR A 349 4.59 30.17 20.12
C THR A 349 5.52 29.80 18.97
N MET A 350 6.05 28.57 19.00
CA MET A 350 6.96 28.05 17.96
C MET A 350 6.52 26.65 17.51
N ALA A 351 6.77 26.26 16.26
CA ALA A 351 6.45 24.92 15.77
C ALA A 351 7.52 23.87 16.14
N VAL A 352 7.76 23.69 17.44
CA VAL A 352 8.80 22.76 17.92
C VAL A 352 8.17 21.40 18.24
N LYS A 353 8.55 20.37 17.48
CA LYS A 353 8.13 18.98 17.74
C LYS A 353 9.03 18.34 18.79
N PHE A 354 8.42 17.71 19.81
CA PHE A 354 9.17 16.86 20.73
C PHE A 354 9.42 15.50 20.10
N GLU A 355 10.69 15.17 19.88
CA GLU A 355 11.12 13.88 19.36
C GLU A 355 11.98 13.17 20.39
N ARG A 356 11.44 12.10 21.00
CA ARG A 356 12.10 11.37 22.08
C ARG A 356 13.48 10.83 21.69
N GLY A 357 13.69 10.49 20.41
CA GLY A 357 14.97 10.00 19.90
C GLY A 357 16.11 11.02 19.93
N ASN A 358 15.81 12.31 20.04
CA ASN A 358 16.82 13.39 20.07
C ASN A 358 17.41 13.62 21.47
N TYR A 359 16.95 12.90 22.49
CA TYR A 359 17.39 13.05 23.87
C TYR A 359 17.95 11.73 24.41
N VAL A 360 19.11 11.80 25.08
CA VAL A 360 19.77 10.64 25.70
C VAL A 360 19.00 10.23 26.96
N PRO A 361 18.43 9.02 27.07
CA PRO A 361 17.80 8.58 28.31
C PRO A 361 18.80 8.59 29.48
N PRO A 362 18.46 9.12 30.67
CA PRO A 362 17.14 9.59 31.12
C PRO A 362 16.92 11.12 31.00
N ILE A 363 17.76 11.85 30.27
CA ILE A 363 17.72 13.31 30.17
C ILE A 363 16.48 13.75 29.37
N THR A 364 15.61 14.54 30.01
CA THR A 364 14.41 15.10 29.38
C THR A 364 14.60 16.59 29.08
N PRO A 365 13.81 17.19 28.16
CA PRO A 365 13.84 18.64 27.93
C PRO A 365 13.62 19.45 29.22
N LYS A 366 12.73 18.98 30.11
CA LYS A 366 12.47 19.61 31.41
C LYS A 366 13.71 19.65 32.30
N MET A 367 14.49 18.56 32.31
CA MET A 367 15.73 18.50 33.09
C MET A 367 16.79 19.46 32.55
N LEU A 368 16.93 19.54 31.22
CA LEU A 368 17.85 20.49 30.58
C LEU A 368 17.47 21.94 30.89
N LEU A 369 16.18 22.27 30.79
CA LEU A 369 15.70 23.62 31.09
C LEU A 369 15.88 23.97 32.57
N LEU A 370 15.59 23.02 33.47
CA LEU A 370 15.80 23.20 34.91
C LEU A 370 17.28 23.43 35.24
N GLU A 371 18.18 22.61 34.66
CA GLU A 371 19.62 22.75 34.86
C GLU A 371 20.14 24.09 34.34
N TRP A 372 19.66 24.52 33.17
CA TRP A 372 19.96 25.84 32.63
C TRP A 372 19.48 26.97 33.56
N THR A 373 18.25 26.92 34.07
CA THR A 373 17.76 27.95 35.02
C THR A 373 18.60 28.01 36.30
N HIS A 374 19.07 26.87 36.81
CA HIS A 374 19.96 26.85 37.97
C HIS A 374 21.32 27.50 37.67
N ARG A 375 21.92 27.21 36.50
CA ARG A 375 23.19 27.81 36.07
C ARG A 375 23.09 29.33 35.92
N GLU A 376 21.97 29.80 35.35
CA GLU A 376 21.70 31.23 35.13
C GLU A 376 21.10 31.95 36.36
N LYS A 377 20.91 31.26 37.48
CA LYS A 377 20.29 31.78 38.72
C LYS A 377 18.89 32.38 38.50
N LEU A 378 18.10 31.74 37.65
CA LEU A 378 16.71 32.09 37.37
C LEU A 378 15.73 31.26 38.22
N GLU A 379 14.49 31.73 38.32
CA GLU A 379 13.41 30.95 38.92
C GLU A 379 13.16 29.65 38.17
N GLN A 380 12.67 28.64 38.89
CA GLN A 380 12.36 27.33 38.29
C GLN A 380 11.26 27.45 37.24
N PRO A 381 11.36 26.73 36.10
CA PRO A 381 10.34 26.78 35.06
C PRO A 381 8.99 26.27 35.56
N GLN A 382 7.92 27.00 35.27
CA GLN A 382 6.55 26.60 35.60
C GLN A 382 5.82 26.10 34.36
N TYR A 383 5.02 25.03 34.49
CA TYR A 383 4.35 24.39 33.36
C TYR A 383 2.84 24.36 33.55
N GLU A 384 2.10 24.86 32.58
CA GLU A 384 0.65 24.72 32.48
C GLU A 384 0.31 23.81 31.30
N THR A 385 -0.33 22.66 31.55
CA THR A 385 -0.62 21.67 30.50
C THR A 385 -2.12 21.52 30.28
N LYS A 386 -2.54 21.60 29.02
CA LYS A 386 -3.90 21.34 28.58
C LYS A 386 -3.96 20.03 27.80
N GLN A 387 -5.04 19.28 27.99
CA GLN A 387 -5.32 18.08 27.20
C GLN A 387 -6.50 18.34 26.25
N ARG A 388 -6.34 17.99 24.98
CA ARG A 388 -7.39 18.09 23.96
C ARG A 388 -8.29 16.84 24.04
N PRO A 389 -9.62 16.99 24.20
CA PRO A 389 -10.51 15.85 24.39
C PRO A 389 -10.61 14.89 23.19
N GLN A 390 -10.43 15.39 21.96
CA GLN A 390 -10.66 14.64 20.72
C GLN A 390 -9.66 13.51 20.50
N ASP A 391 -8.39 13.75 20.83
CA ASP A 391 -7.27 12.85 20.55
C ASP A 391 -6.37 12.61 21.78
N ARG A 392 -6.78 13.12 22.94
CA ARG A 392 -6.02 13.06 24.20
C ARG A 392 -4.62 13.67 24.12
N ALA A 393 -4.34 14.48 23.10
CA ALA A 393 -3.05 15.13 22.95
C ALA A 393 -2.88 16.26 23.98
N PHE A 394 -1.64 16.51 24.38
CA PHE A 394 -1.23 17.50 25.36
C PHE A 394 -0.53 18.69 24.69
N GLN A 395 -0.73 19.87 25.25
CA GLN A 395 0.03 21.06 24.93
C GLN A 395 0.39 21.77 26.24
N SER A 396 1.67 22.11 26.41
CA SER A 396 2.17 22.77 27.61
C SER A 396 2.67 24.17 27.29
N VAL A 397 2.34 25.13 28.15
CA VAL A 397 2.97 26.45 28.21
C VAL A 397 4.00 26.40 29.33
N VAL A 398 5.24 26.78 29.03
CA VAL A 398 6.30 26.92 30.04
C VAL A 398 6.59 28.38 30.30
N THR A 399 6.62 28.78 31.57
CA THR A 399 7.04 30.11 32.00
C THR A 399 8.45 30.02 32.56
N VAL A 400 9.39 30.76 31.96
CA VAL A 400 10.79 30.84 32.39
C VAL A 400 11.33 32.24 32.10
N ALA A 401 12.14 32.80 33.01
CA ALA A 401 12.69 34.16 32.88
C ALA A 401 11.60 35.22 32.58
N GLN A 402 10.44 35.12 33.25
CA GLN A 402 9.27 35.99 33.06
C GLN A 402 8.66 35.98 31.64
N LYS A 403 9.01 34.99 30.81
CA LYS A 403 8.45 34.80 29.46
C LYS A 403 7.73 33.47 29.37
N LYS A 404 6.65 33.43 28.58
CA LYS A 404 5.87 32.21 28.32
C LYS A 404 6.21 31.68 26.93
N TYR A 405 6.41 30.37 26.85
CA TYR A 405 6.72 29.66 25.61
C TYR A 405 5.77 28.48 25.42
N ARG A 406 5.40 28.19 24.18
CA ARG A 406 4.50 27.08 23.83
C ARG A 406 4.86 26.52 22.45
N SER A 407 4.67 25.21 22.28
CA SER A 407 4.68 24.62 20.93
C SER A 407 3.32 24.75 20.26
N SER A 408 3.26 25.16 18.99
CA SER A 408 2.02 25.11 18.19
C SER A 408 1.55 23.67 17.94
N LEU A 409 2.43 22.69 18.10
CA LEU A 409 2.15 21.26 17.89
C LEU A 409 1.62 20.61 19.18
N TRP A 410 0.60 19.77 19.03
CA TRP A 410 0.04 18.95 20.12
C TRP A 410 0.72 17.58 20.13
N SER A 411 1.04 17.06 21.33
CA SER A 411 1.81 15.81 21.51
C SER A 411 0.99 14.76 22.27
N VAL A 412 1.02 13.49 21.86
CA VAL A 412 0.41 12.37 22.61
C VAL A 412 1.17 12.01 23.90
N HIS A 413 2.37 12.58 24.07
CA HIS A 413 3.16 12.46 25.28
C HIS A 413 3.16 13.78 26.05
N THR A 414 2.96 13.73 27.36
CA THR A 414 3.21 14.87 28.25
C THR A 414 4.70 15.17 28.24
N LEU A 415 5.06 16.36 27.76
CA LEU A 415 6.38 16.97 27.95
C LEU A 415 6.67 17.15 29.43
#